data_AF-A0A8B9HD79-F1
#
_entry.id   AF-A0A8B9HD79-F1
#
_cell.length_a   1.000
_cell.length_b   1.000
_cell.length_c   1.000
_cell.angle_alpha   90.00
_cell.angle_beta   90.00
_cell.angle_gamma   90.00
#
_symmetry.space_group_name_H-M   'P 1'
#
loop_
_entity.id
_entity.type
_entity.pdbx_description
1 polymer ?
#
loop_
_entity_poly.entity_id
_entity_poly.type
_entity_poly.pdbx_seq_one_letter_code
_entity_poly.pdbx_strand_id
1 'polypeptide(L)'
;RELFTKLSGSIVVLWTAAGGAVSPPDQCDEELVLRPLRSGDIYASFQFRTQWDTDFLHHGKKVSHYRLFPKSLGQVLSKFSVRELHISFTQGYWRTMQWGQPFIPSPPGAELWVWFHNTVEDVDGNWKELVNVLSGIFCASLNFIDSTNTVQPSASFKPLGLGNVTDHRFLRYATLPREIVCTENLTPWKKLLPCGSKAGLAVLLKSEKLFHSSFHSQAVHIRPVCKDWQCTSTAWELRQTLNVVFDIYTSGQGKKEWSLFKMFSRTLTEACPLASSSKVYVDVTDNPEVKYEALWEKFRRAEECAVSICGRAGMFSPVTGGLALFFFQNCTCGPQKYSICYSVFFACSLDKTFHGESVLFSFFFFFSLQP
;
A
#
# COMPACT_ATOMS: atom_id res chain seq x y z
N ARG A 1 -44.35 -15.19 -38.72
CA ARG A 1 -45.68 -15.27 -38.06
C ARG A 1 -45.63 -16.49 -37.15
N GLU A 2 -45.65 -16.24 -35.82
CA GLU A 2 -46.13 -17.12 -34.74
C GLU A 2 -45.50 -18.53 -34.60
N LEU A 3 -45.28 -19.15 -33.46
CA LEU A 3 -45.30 -18.83 -32.03
C LEU A 3 -44.56 -20.01 -31.36
N PHE A 4 -43.98 -19.75 -30.19
CA PHE A 4 -43.45 -20.68 -29.19
C PHE A 4 -43.82 -22.17 -29.27
N THR A 5 -42.81 -23.03 -29.07
CA THR A 5 -42.97 -24.26 -28.26
C THR A 5 -41.73 -24.52 -27.41
N LYS A 6 -41.98 -24.69 -26.11
CA LYS A 6 -41.05 -24.99 -25.02
C LYS A 6 -40.25 -26.27 -25.28
N LEU A 7 -38.95 -26.23 -24.99
CA LEU A 7 -38.20 -27.41 -24.56
C LEU A 7 -37.47 -27.08 -23.25
N SER A 8 -38.00 -27.68 -22.18
CA SER A 8 -37.40 -27.79 -20.86
C SER A 8 -36.10 -28.60 -20.97
N GLY A 9 -34.95 -27.93 -20.86
CA GLY A 9 -33.66 -28.57 -20.71
C GLY A 9 -32.99 -28.07 -19.43
N SER A 10 -32.99 -28.89 -18.39
CA SER A 10 -32.28 -28.62 -17.15
C SER A 10 -30.78 -28.44 -17.43
N ILE A 11 -30.25 -27.24 -17.15
CA ILE A 11 -28.80 -27.01 -17.13
C ILE A 11 -28.25 -27.68 -15.87
N VAL A 12 -27.56 -28.79 -16.05
CA VAL A 12 -26.71 -29.39 -15.01
C VAL A 12 -25.45 -28.52 -14.92
N VAL A 13 -25.40 -27.64 -13.92
CA VAL A 13 -24.16 -26.93 -13.57
C VAL A 13 -23.29 -27.93 -12.80
N LEU A 14 -22.35 -28.56 -13.51
CA LEU A 14 -21.22 -29.24 -12.87
C LEU A 14 -20.38 -28.17 -12.17
N TRP A 15 -20.56 -28.05 -10.86
CA TRP A 15 -19.56 -27.41 -10.01
C TRP A 15 -18.33 -28.31 -10.03
N THR A 16 -17.38 -28.03 -10.91
CA THR A 16 -16.00 -28.43 -10.64
C THR A 16 -15.60 -27.67 -9.38
N ALA A 17 -15.43 -28.40 -8.27
CA ALA A 17 -14.77 -27.87 -7.10
C ALA A 17 -13.43 -27.33 -7.58
N ALA A 18 -13.29 -26.00 -7.61
CA ALA A 18 -12.02 -25.37 -7.81
C ALA A 18 -11.14 -25.88 -6.67
N GLY A 19 -10.25 -26.82 -6.98
CA GLY A 19 -9.20 -27.24 -6.06
C GLY A 19 -8.55 -25.98 -5.54
N GLY A 20 -8.54 -25.82 -4.21
CA GLY A 20 -8.06 -24.60 -3.56
C GLY A 20 -6.73 -24.20 -4.18
N ALA A 21 -6.71 -23.04 -4.83
CA ALA A 21 -5.47 -22.47 -5.32
C ALA A 21 -4.59 -22.28 -4.09
N VAL A 22 -3.56 -23.12 -3.94
CA VAL A 22 -2.54 -22.92 -2.93
C VAL A 22 -1.89 -21.60 -3.27
N SER A 23 -2.18 -20.56 -2.49
CA SER A 23 -1.51 -19.26 -2.62
C SER A 23 0.00 -19.52 -2.55
N PRO A 24 0.80 -18.96 -3.48
CA PRO A 24 2.25 -19.10 -3.38
C PRO A 24 2.71 -18.67 -1.98
N PRO A 25 3.72 -19.33 -1.38
CA PRO A 25 4.08 -19.10 0.02
C PRO A 25 4.46 -17.64 0.29
N ASP A 26 5.11 -16.98 -0.67
CA ASP A 26 5.48 -15.58 -0.56
C ASP A 26 4.85 -14.81 -1.70
N GLN A 27 4.24 -13.67 -1.39
CA GLN A 27 3.58 -12.80 -2.36
C GLN A 27 4.25 -11.43 -2.32
N CYS A 28 4.44 -10.83 -3.50
CA CYS A 28 4.90 -9.45 -3.63
C CYS A 28 3.93 -8.68 -4.52
N ASP A 29 3.45 -7.53 -4.07
CA ASP A 29 2.57 -6.65 -4.84
C ASP A 29 3.18 -5.24 -4.91
N GLU A 30 3.09 -4.63 -6.08
CA GLU A 30 3.55 -3.26 -6.34
C GLU A 30 2.37 -2.38 -6.77
N GLU A 31 2.21 -1.23 -6.12
CA GLU A 31 1.15 -0.27 -6.41
C GLU A 31 1.74 1.14 -6.51
N LEU A 32 1.36 1.88 -7.56
CA LEU A 32 1.62 3.32 -7.69
C LEU A 32 0.29 4.04 -7.81
N VAL A 33 0.01 4.97 -6.91
CA VAL A 33 -1.12 5.88 -7.00
C VAL A 33 -0.61 7.26 -7.39
N LEU A 34 -1.10 7.80 -8.50
CA LEU A 34 -0.89 9.18 -8.93
C LEU A 34 -2.17 9.98 -8.68
N ARG A 35 -2.05 11.06 -7.91
CA ARG A 35 -3.17 11.95 -7.59
C ARG A 35 -2.80 13.39 -7.93
N PRO A 36 -3.39 13.96 -9.00
CA PRO A 36 -3.36 15.40 -9.22
C PRO A 36 -4.06 16.10 -8.05
N LEU A 37 -3.39 17.05 -7.41
CA LEU A 37 -3.90 17.76 -6.25
C LEU A 37 -4.57 19.07 -6.68
N ARG A 38 -5.44 19.62 -5.82
CA ARG A 38 -6.13 20.89 -6.06
C ARG A 38 -5.19 22.08 -6.21
N SER A 39 -4.02 22.02 -5.57
CA SER A 39 -2.96 23.03 -5.72
C SER A 39 -2.37 23.07 -7.14
N GLY A 40 -2.62 22.04 -7.95
CA GLY A 40 -1.91 21.81 -9.20
C GLY A 40 -0.70 20.92 -9.03
N ASP A 41 -0.25 20.60 -7.81
CA ASP A 41 0.83 19.63 -7.58
C ASP A 41 0.39 18.21 -7.93
N ILE A 42 1.35 17.28 -7.98
CA ILE A 42 1.06 15.86 -8.20
C ILE A 42 1.66 15.05 -7.06
N TYR A 43 0.78 14.34 -6.37
CA TYR A 43 1.17 13.36 -5.39
C TYR A 43 1.34 11.99 -6.05
N ALA A 44 2.49 11.37 -5.80
CA ALA A 44 2.78 10.00 -6.15
C ALA A 44 3.02 9.18 -4.88
N SER A 45 2.27 8.10 -4.71
CA SER A 45 2.39 7.15 -3.60
C SER A 45 2.72 5.77 -4.14
N PHE A 46 3.92 5.30 -3.85
CA PHE A 46 4.36 3.94 -4.13
C PHE A 46 4.16 3.08 -2.88
N GLN A 47 3.61 1.89 -3.07
CA GLN A 47 3.48 0.88 -2.03
C GLN A 47 3.96 -0.46 -2.58
N PHE A 48 4.93 -1.05 -1.90
CA PHE A 48 5.41 -2.39 -2.17
C PHE A 48 5.10 -3.25 -0.94
N ARG A 49 4.40 -4.36 -1.13
CA ARG A 49 4.05 -5.29 -0.06
C ARG A 49 4.68 -6.63 -0.36
N THR A 50 5.50 -7.12 0.55
CA THR A 50 6.09 -8.46 0.48
C THR A 50 5.64 -9.25 1.69
N GLN A 51 4.90 -10.33 1.45
CA GLN A 51 4.48 -11.26 2.48
C GLN A 51 5.49 -12.40 2.58
N TRP A 52 5.82 -12.78 3.81
CA TRP A 52 6.71 -13.90 4.13
C TRP A 52 5.98 -14.89 5.03
N ASP A 53 5.76 -16.09 4.48
CA ASP A 53 5.04 -17.16 5.15
C ASP A 53 5.95 -17.89 6.14
N THR A 54 5.94 -17.39 7.37
CA THR A 54 6.68 -17.97 8.48
C THR A 54 5.90 -17.89 9.77
N ASP A 55 5.59 -19.04 10.35
CA ASP A 55 5.08 -19.12 11.72
C ASP A 55 6.23 -19.02 12.74
N PHE A 56 6.72 -17.82 13.01
CA PHE A 56 7.66 -17.60 14.12
C PHE A 56 6.99 -17.65 15.51
N LEU A 57 5.67 -17.57 15.57
CA LEU A 57 4.90 -17.75 16.82
C LEU A 57 4.99 -19.18 17.37
N HIS A 58 5.33 -20.15 16.53
CA HIS A 58 5.57 -21.53 16.94
C HIS A 58 7.09 -21.76 17.08
N HIS A 59 7.60 -21.60 18.30
CA HIS A 59 8.99 -21.91 18.65
C HIS A 59 9.38 -23.31 18.14
N GLY A 60 10.24 -23.41 17.13
CA GLY A 60 10.79 -24.70 16.69
C GLY A 60 11.20 -24.83 15.22
N LYS A 61 10.64 -24.05 14.29
CA LYS A 61 11.05 -24.11 12.86
C LYS A 61 12.22 -23.18 12.58
N LYS A 62 13.44 -23.71 12.67
CA LYS A 62 14.72 -22.97 12.58
C LYS A 62 15.21 -22.62 11.16
N VAL A 63 14.49 -22.94 10.10
CA VAL A 63 14.95 -22.66 8.72
C VAL A 63 13.79 -22.24 7.83
N SER A 64 13.46 -20.95 7.82
CA SER A 64 12.66 -20.36 6.74
C SER A 64 13.59 -19.76 5.69
N HIS A 65 13.40 -20.16 4.43
CA HIS A 65 14.06 -19.49 3.32
C HIS A 65 13.44 -18.10 3.15
N TYR A 66 14.29 -17.09 3.02
CA TYR A 66 13.84 -15.71 2.91
C TYR A 66 13.20 -15.39 1.55
N ARG A 67 13.43 -16.18 0.50
CA ARG A 67 12.86 -16.06 -0.87
C ARG A 67 12.70 -14.61 -1.37
N LEU A 68 11.55 -13.98 -1.12
CA LEU A 68 11.28 -12.58 -1.49
C LEU A 68 11.60 -11.57 -0.39
N PHE A 69 11.49 -11.97 0.88
CA PHE A 69 11.76 -11.12 2.03
C PHE A 69 13.27 -10.85 2.19
N PRO A 70 13.69 -9.63 2.54
CA PRO A 70 15.09 -9.31 2.74
C PRO A 70 15.66 -9.99 4.00
N LYS A 71 16.61 -10.90 3.79
CA LYS A 71 17.30 -11.66 4.86
C LYS A 71 17.85 -10.76 5.98
N SER A 72 18.43 -9.60 5.62
CA SER A 72 19.00 -8.66 6.60
C SER A 72 17.97 -8.21 7.64
N LEU A 73 16.74 -7.87 7.21
CA LEU A 73 15.69 -7.47 8.13
C LEU A 73 15.15 -8.66 8.91
N GLY A 74 14.98 -9.82 8.29
CA GLY A 74 14.42 -10.97 9.00
C GLY A 74 15.35 -11.52 10.08
N GLN A 75 16.67 -11.45 9.87
CA GLN A 75 17.67 -11.74 10.90
C GLN A 75 17.61 -10.74 12.05
N VAL A 76 17.40 -9.45 11.78
CA VAL A 76 17.24 -8.41 12.80
C VAL A 76 15.98 -8.65 13.63
N LEU A 77 14.84 -8.89 12.98
CA LEU A 77 13.57 -9.15 13.67
C LEU A 77 13.67 -10.36 14.59
N SER A 78 14.27 -11.46 14.11
CA SER A 78 14.47 -12.67 14.89
C SER A 78 15.47 -12.47 16.03
N LYS A 79 16.63 -11.83 15.78
CA LYS A 79 17.68 -11.63 16.80
C LYS A 79 17.16 -10.81 17.99
N PHE A 80 16.45 -9.72 17.71
CA PHE A 80 15.98 -8.80 18.74
C PHE A 80 14.56 -9.11 19.24
N SER A 81 13.96 -10.22 18.79
CA SER A 81 12.58 -10.62 19.12
C SER A 81 11.58 -9.47 18.91
N VAL A 82 11.69 -8.81 17.76
CA VAL A 82 10.81 -7.72 17.36
C VAL A 82 9.51 -8.31 16.83
N ARG A 83 8.38 -7.76 17.26
CA ARG A 83 7.04 -8.09 16.78
C ARG A 83 6.58 -7.15 15.68
N GLU A 84 6.82 -5.85 15.83
CA GLU A 84 6.48 -4.85 14.81
C GLU A 84 7.59 -3.82 14.74
N LEU A 85 7.91 -3.37 13.52
CA LEU A 85 8.96 -2.40 13.28
C LEU A 85 8.51 -1.39 12.23
N HIS A 86 8.57 -0.12 12.57
CA HIS A 86 8.15 0.96 11.69
C HIS A 86 9.19 2.06 11.71
N ILE A 87 9.73 2.34 10.52
CA ILE A 87 10.70 3.41 10.32
C ILE A 87 10.29 4.27 9.14
N SER A 88 10.36 5.59 9.29
CA SER A 88 10.15 6.54 8.21
C SER A 88 11.25 7.60 8.21
N PHE A 89 11.61 8.06 7.00
CA PHE A 89 12.51 9.20 6.77
C PHE A 89 11.79 10.17 5.86
N THR A 90 11.68 11.42 6.28
CA THR A 90 10.87 12.40 5.56
C THR A 90 11.59 13.74 5.46
N GLN A 91 11.54 14.33 4.26
CA GLN A 91 11.96 15.68 3.95
C GLN A 91 10.76 16.48 3.48
N GLY A 92 10.63 17.68 4.04
CA GLY A 92 9.50 18.57 3.78
C GLY A 92 8.36 18.36 4.77
N TYR A 93 7.35 19.22 4.65
CA TYR A 93 6.17 19.23 5.51
C TYR A 93 4.93 18.93 4.69
N TRP A 94 4.09 18.01 5.18
CA TRP A 94 2.84 17.69 4.52
C TRP A 94 1.82 18.83 4.68
N ARG A 95 1.46 19.48 3.57
CA ARG A 95 0.53 20.61 3.56
C ARG A 95 -0.92 20.12 3.50
N THR A 96 -1.46 19.64 4.62
CA THR A 96 -2.82 19.04 4.70
C THR A 96 -3.91 19.91 4.07
N MET A 97 -3.85 21.23 4.24
CA MET A 97 -4.85 22.15 3.66
C MET A 97 -4.83 22.17 2.12
N GLN A 98 -3.66 21.99 1.50
CA GLN A 98 -3.48 22.03 0.04
C GLN A 98 -3.60 20.63 -0.57
N TRP A 99 -3.01 19.62 0.09
CA TRP A 99 -2.83 18.27 -0.44
C TRP A 99 -3.84 17.26 0.12
N GLY A 100 -4.64 17.64 1.12
CA GLY A 100 -5.58 16.74 1.79
C GLY A 100 -4.90 15.80 2.78
N GLN A 101 -5.59 14.74 3.16
CA GLN A 101 -5.05 13.74 4.09
C GLN A 101 -4.10 12.78 3.37
N PRO A 102 -2.89 12.53 3.89
CA PRO A 102 -1.99 11.54 3.30
C PRO A 102 -2.51 10.12 3.53
N PHE A 103 -2.15 9.17 2.67
CA PHE A 103 -2.50 7.75 2.88
C PHE A 103 -1.87 7.20 4.17
N ILE A 104 -0.61 7.56 4.40
CA ILE A 104 0.13 7.25 5.62
C ILE A 104 0.83 8.54 6.05
N PRO A 105 0.56 9.06 7.25
CA PRO A 105 1.26 10.23 7.75
C PRO A 105 2.70 9.85 8.09
N SER A 106 3.64 10.70 7.70
CA SER A 106 5.04 10.59 8.09
C SER A 106 5.53 11.95 8.59
N PRO A 107 6.02 12.05 9.84
CA PRO A 107 6.58 13.30 10.35
C PRO A 107 7.92 13.61 9.68
N PRO A 108 8.35 14.90 9.65
CA PRO A 108 9.65 15.29 9.13
C PRO A 108 10.80 14.72 9.98
N GLY A 109 11.91 14.40 9.32
CA GLY A 109 13.04 13.71 9.95
C GLY A 109 12.86 12.20 9.96
N ALA A 110 13.57 11.53 10.88
CA ALA A 110 13.43 10.10 11.11
C ALA A 110 12.44 9.84 12.25
N GLU A 111 11.57 8.87 12.06
CA GLU A 111 10.68 8.34 13.08
C GLU A 111 10.87 6.82 13.13
N LEU A 112 11.08 6.29 14.33
CA LEU A 112 11.25 4.87 14.57
C LEU A 112 10.39 4.46 15.75
N TRP A 113 9.55 3.45 15.55
CA TRP A 113 8.87 2.79 16.65
C TRP A 113 8.77 1.29 16.45
N VAL A 114 8.89 0.59 17.57
CA VAL A 114 9.09 -0.86 17.60
C VAL A 114 8.28 -1.44 18.75
N TRP A 115 7.55 -2.52 18.46
CA TRP A 115 6.98 -3.39 19.46
C TRP A 115 7.85 -4.63 19.59
N PHE A 116 8.34 -4.90 20.79
CA PHE A 116 9.04 -6.13 21.12
C PHE A 116 8.05 -7.24 21.48
N HIS A 117 8.50 -8.49 21.34
CA HIS A 117 7.74 -9.63 21.84
C HIS A 117 7.65 -9.57 23.37
N ASN A 118 6.55 -10.08 23.94
CA ASN A 118 6.31 -10.04 25.39
C ASN A 118 7.27 -10.93 26.22
N THR A 119 8.11 -11.71 25.54
CA THR A 119 9.12 -12.60 26.13
C THR A 119 10.46 -11.89 26.34
N VAL A 120 10.61 -10.64 25.89
CA VAL A 120 11.86 -9.89 26.03
C VAL A 120 11.98 -9.33 27.44
N GLU A 121 13.02 -9.74 28.17
CA GLU A 121 13.27 -9.25 29.54
C GLU A 121 13.91 -7.85 29.53
N ASP A 122 15.01 -7.67 28.79
CA ASP A 122 15.72 -6.39 28.65
C ASP A 122 15.35 -5.67 27.34
N VAL A 123 14.24 -4.93 27.39
CA VAL A 123 13.73 -4.17 26.23
C VAL A 123 14.65 -3.00 25.89
N ASP A 124 15.24 -2.33 26.88
CA ASP A 124 16.07 -1.14 26.66
C ASP A 124 17.44 -1.50 26.08
N GLY A 125 18.05 -2.60 26.52
CA GLY A 125 19.27 -3.16 25.92
C GLY A 125 19.05 -3.56 24.46
N ASN A 126 17.99 -4.33 24.19
CA ASN A 126 17.63 -4.72 22.82
C ASN A 126 17.33 -3.52 21.93
N TRP A 127 16.64 -2.50 22.45
CA TRP A 127 16.38 -1.27 21.73
C TRP A 127 17.65 -0.54 21.31
N LYS A 128 18.60 -0.37 22.24
CA LYS A 128 19.89 0.28 21.97
C LYS A 128 20.67 -0.46 20.88
N GLU A 129 20.74 -1.78 20.94
CA GLU A 129 21.44 -2.56 19.91
C GLU A 129 20.71 -2.55 18.57
N LEU A 130 19.38 -2.67 18.58
CA LEU A 130 18.55 -2.65 17.38
C LEU A 130 18.75 -1.35 16.59
N VAL A 131 18.66 -0.20 17.27
CA VAL A 131 18.88 1.12 16.67
C VAL A 131 20.24 1.21 15.97
N ASN A 132 21.31 0.70 16.59
CA ASN A 132 22.64 0.69 16.00
C ASN A 132 22.73 -0.18 14.74
N VAL A 133 22.06 -1.33 14.73
CA VAL A 133 22.02 -2.19 13.54
C VAL A 133 21.19 -1.55 12.42
N LEU A 134 20.05 -0.95 12.75
CA LEU A 134 19.19 -0.26 11.76
C LEU A 134 19.89 0.95 11.14
N SER A 135 20.71 1.67 11.91
CA SER A 135 21.58 2.75 11.41
C SER A 135 22.45 2.26 10.24
N GLY A 136 23.08 1.10 10.39
CA GLY A 136 23.88 0.48 9.33
C GLY A 136 23.05 0.00 8.14
N ILE A 137 21.87 -0.59 8.36
CA ILE A 137 20.99 -1.10 7.29
C ILE A 137 20.47 0.03 6.41
N PHE A 138 20.01 1.14 7.01
CA PHE A 138 19.41 2.25 6.29
C PHE A 138 20.38 3.38 5.93
N CYS A 139 21.67 3.23 6.31
CA CYS A 139 22.70 4.26 6.14
C CYS A 139 22.24 5.60 6.72
N ALA A 140 21.72 5.58 7.94
CA ALA A 140 21.13 6.72 8.63
C ALA A 140 21.72 6.87 10.03
N SER A 141 21.70 8.08 10.59
CA SER A 141 22.29 8.39 11.90
C SER A 141 21.40 7.97 13.09
N LEU A 142 20.69 6.84 12.96
CA LEU A 142 19.76 6.36 13.99
C LEU A 142 20.48 6.06 15.30
N ASN A 143 21.78 5.80 15.28
CA ASN A 143 22.63 5.59 16.46
C ASN A 143 22.65 6.78 17.45
N PHE A 144 22.12 7.96 17.07
CA PHE A 144 21.86 9.07 17.99
C PHE A 144 20.58 8.90 18.83
N ILE A 145 19.80 7.84 18.61
CA ILE A 145 18.68 7.49 19.48
C ILE A 145 19.24 6.80 20.74
N ASP A 146 18.93 7.38 21.89
CA ASP A 146 19.34 6.92 23.21
C ASP A 146 18.19 7.05 24.21
N SER A 147 18.45 6.84 25.50
CA SER A 147 17.42 6.95 26.55
C SER A 147 16.87 8.37 26.72
N THR A 148 17.52 9.41 26.20
CA THR A 148 17.10 10.81 26.36
C THR A 148 16.05 11.24 25.34
N ASN A 149 16.00 10.58 24.18
CA ASN A 149 15.04 10.85 23.10
C ASN A 149 14.14 9.65 22.77
N THR A 150 14.20 8.60 23.58
CA THR A 150 13.31 7.44 23.53
C THR A 150 12.15 7.62 24.50
N VAL A 151 10.93 7.37 24.04
CA VAL A 151 9.70 7.44 24.83
C VAL A 151 8.84 6.19 24.68
N GLN A 152 7.92 5.99 25.63
CA GLN A 152 7.00 4.86 25.68
C GLN A 152 5.55 5.39 25.70
N PRO A 153 4.97 5.75 24.55
CA PRO A 153 3.67 6.38 24.51
C PRO A 153 2.54 5.38 24.83
N SER A 154 1.80 5.62 25.91
CA SER A 154 0.77 4.71 26.43
C SER A 154 -0.61 4.81 25.75
N ALA A 155 -0.88 5.90 25.02
CA ALA A 155 -2.22 6.17 24.47
C ALA A 155 -2.26 6.26 22.93
N SER A 156 -1.20 6.78 22.31
CA SER A 156 -1.23 7.18 20.89
C SER A 156 -0.87 6.06 19.91
N PHE A 157 -0.19 5.01 20.38
CA PHE A 157 0.30 3.93 19.53
C PHE A 157 -0.35 2.61 19.93
N LYS A 158 -0.91 1.93 18.93
CA LYS A 158 -1.39 0.56 19.03
C LYS A 158 -0.69 -0.27 17.97
N PRO A 159 -0.50 -1.59 18.20
CA PRO A 159 -0.01 -2.49 17.18
C PRO A 159 -0.85 -2.37 15.90
N LEU A 160 -0.19 -2.31 14.75
CA LEU A 160 -0.86 -2.22 13.44
C LEU A 160 -1.08 -3.59 12.80
N GLY A 161 -0.42 -4.63 13.32
CA GLY A 161 -0.56 -6.01 12.90
C GLY A 161 -1.43 -6.82 13.86
N LEU A 162 -1.26 -8.13 13.79
CA LEU A 162 -1.94 -9.07 14.66
C LEU A 162 -1.45 -8.96 16.10
N GLY A 163 -2.40 -8.64 16.98
CA GLY A 163 -2.33 -8.87 18.42
C GLY A 163 -2.77 -7.68 19.26
N ASN A 164 -3.52 -7.99 20.31
CA ASN A 164 -3.92 -7.01 21.32
C ASN A 164 -2.82 -6.83 22.35
N VAL A 165 -1.70 -6.21 21.97
CA VAL A 165 -0.68 -5.80 22.94
C VAL A 165 -1.16 -4.52 23.62
N THR A 166 -1.52 -4.64 24.88
CA THR A 166 -1.88 -3.52 25.75
C THR A 166 -0.77 -3.17 26.74
N ASP A 167 0.35 -3.91 26.70
CA ASP A 167 1.50 -3.64 27.57
C ASP A 167 2.54 -2.80 26.83
N HIS A 168 2.50 -1.49 27.08
CA HIS A 168 3.36 -0.51 26.41
C HIS A 168 4.81 -0.55 26.90
N ARG A 169 5.13 -1.39 27.91
CA ARG A 169 6.52 -1.64 28.32
C ARG A 169 7.36 -2.25 27.19
N PHE A 170 6.72 -2.92 26.22
CA PHE A 170 7.38 -3.47 25.04
C PHE A 170 7.41 -2.50 23.84
N LEU A 171 6.89 -1.29 23.99
CA LEU A 171 6.93 -0.26 22.96
C LEU A 171 8.13 0.66 23.18
N ARG A 172 8.87 0.94 22.12
CA ARG A 172 9.84 2.04 22.06
C ARG A 172 9.53 2.92 20.87
N TYR A 173 9.53 4.22 21.08
CA TYR A 173 9.35 5.24 20.06
C TYR A 173 10.48 6.27 20.19
N ALA A 174 11.05 6.69 19.07
CA ALA A 174 11.97 7.81 19.01
C ALA A 174 11.82 8.56 17.69
N THR A 175 12.23 9.82 17.70
CA THR A 175 12.33 10.64 16.50
C THR A 175 13.61 11.44 16.48
N LEU A 176 14.19 11.59 15.30
CA LEU A 176 15.32 12.47 15.02
C LEU A 176 14.88 13.50 13.96
N PRO A 177 14.36 14.67 14.38
CA PRO A 177 13.86 15.69 13.44
C PRO A 177 14.90 16.23 12.47
N ARG A 178 16.19 16.13 12.83
CA ARG A 178 17.32 16.57 11.98
C ARG A 178 17.82 15.50 11.02
N GLU A 179 17.41 14.24 11.20
CA GLU A 179 17.74 13.13 10.32
C GLU A 179 16.72 13.08 9.18
N ILE A 180 16.85 14.00 8.22
CA ILE A 180 15.97 14.03 7.04
C ILE A 180 16.30 12.89 6.08
N VAL A 181 15.40 12.58 5.14
CA VAL A 181 15.74 11.64 4.07
C VAL A 181 16.86 12.20 3.20
N CYS A 182 17.89 11.38 2.97
CA CYS A 182 19.03 11.70 2.13
C CYS A 182 19.17 10.70 0.98
N THR A 183 19.95 11.06 -0.05
CA THR A 183 20.11 10.23 -1.26
C THR A 183 20.69 8.85 -0.98
N GLU A 184 21.53 8.76 0.06
CA GLU A 184 22.17 7.56 0.55
C GLU A 184 21.19 6.56 1.18
N ASN A 185 20.02 7.01 1.68
CA ASN A 185 19.02 6.11 2.26
C ASN A 185 18.19 5.39 1.19
N LEU A 186 18.10 5.95 -0.03
CA LEU A 186 17.27 5.37 -1.09
C LEU A 186 17.86 4.06 -1.61
N THR A 187 19.18 3.97 -1.74
CA THR A 187 19.85 2.76 -2.23
C THR A 187 19.62 1.53 -1.34
N PRO A 188 19.87 1.56 -0.02
CA PRO A 188 19.56 0.44 0.86
C PRO A 188 18.06 0.15 0.92
N TRP A 189 17.20 1.18 0.90
CA TRP A 189 15.74 0.97 0.86
C TRP A 189 15.30 0.19 -0.39
N LYS A 190 15.81 0.55 -1.57
CA LYS A 190 15.51 -0.18 -2.82
C LYS A 190 16.08 -1.59 -2.85
N LYS A 191 17.18 -1.86 -2.14
CA LYS A 191 17.77 -3.20 -2.04
C LYS A 191 16.87 -4.19 -1.29
N LEU A 192 15.90 -3.72 -0.52
CA LEU A 192 14.93 -4.56 0.19
C LEU A 192 13.84 -5.11 -0.74
N LEU A 193 13.63 -4.49 -1.92
CA LEU A 193 12.62 -4.90 -2.90
C LEU A 193 13.08 -6.15 -3.67
N PRO A 194 12.19 -7.11 -3.96
CA PRO A 194 12.56 -8.34 -4.67
C PRO A 194 13.23 -8.11 -6.04
N CYS A 195 12.70 -7.19 -6.84
CA CYS A 195 13.27 -6.80 -8.14
C CYS A 195 14.32 -5.66 -8.05
N GLY A 196 14.59 -5.16 -6.84
CA GLY A 196 15.51 -4.06 -6.59
C GLY A 196 15.15 -2.80 -7.40
N SER A 197 16.08 -2.36 -8.24
CA SER A 197 15.91 -1.21 -9.14
C SER A 197 15.84 -1.59 -10.62
N LYS A 198 15.76 -2.88 -10.93
CA LYS A 198 15.99 -3.40 -12.30
C LYS A 198 14.71 -3.51 -13.11
N ALA A 199 13.59 -3.85 -12.47
CA ALA A 199 12.28 -4.05 -13.08
C ALA A 199 11.16 -3.51 -12.18
N GLY A 200 9.94 -3.41 -12.72
CA GLY A 200 8.76 -2.97 -11.98
C GLY A 200 8.72 -1.49 -11.66
N LEU A 201 7.86 -1.11 -10.72
CA LEU A 201 7.63 0.30 -10.36
C LEU A 201 8.88 0.98 -9.76
N ALA A 202 9.78 0.18 -9.19
CA ALA A 202 11.02 0.66 -8.57
C ALA A 202 12.01 1.30 -9.57
N VAL A 203 11.84 1.08 -10.88
CA VAL A 203 12.64 1.72 -11.95
C VAL A 203 12.42 3.23 -12.00
N LEU A 204 11.22 3.70 -11.62
CA LEU A 204 10.89 5.13 -11.55
C LEU A 204 11.62 5.85 -10.41
N LEU A 205 12.12 5.12 -9.41
CA LEU A 205 12.69 5.70 -8.20
C LEU A 205 14.13 6.16 -8.43
N LYS A 206 14.30 7.34 -9.02
CA LYS A 206 15.59 8.01 -9.27
C LYS A 206 15.80 9.16 -8.29
N SER A 207 16.93 9.13 -7.58
CA SER A 207 17.27 10.13 -6.56
C SER A 207 17.14 11.57 -7.08
N GLU A 208 17.75 11.89 -8.22
CA GLU A 208 17.76 13.25 -8.79
C GLU A 208 16.37 13.92 -8.83
N LYS A 209 15.31 13.18 -9.17
CA LYS A 209 13.95 13.75 -9.21
C LYS A 209 13.24 13.72 -7.88
N LEU A 210 13.45 12.68 -7.08
CA LEU A 210 12.75 12.52 -5.79
C LEU A 210 13.20 13.59 -4.78
N PHE A 211 14.48 13.94 -4.74
CA PHE A 211 15.04 14.89 -3.77
C PHE A 211 14.89 16.37 -4.16
N HIS A 212 14.42 16.65 -5.38
CA HIS A 212 14.04 17.99 -5.84
C HIS A 212 12.53 18.26 -5.73
N SER A 213 11.80 17.36 -5.07
CA SER A 213 10.36 17.47 -4.85
C SER A 213 10.02 18.37 -3.65
N SER A 214 8.76 18.78 -3.53
CA SER A 214 8.30 19.60 -2.39
C SER A 214 8.12 18.78 -1.10
N PHE A 215 7.95 17.47 -1.23
CA PHE A 215 7.81 16.53 -0.13
C PHE A 215 8.30 15.17 -0.58
N HIS A 216 9.12 14.52 0.22
CA HIS A 216 9.60 13.15 -0.01
C HIS A 216 9.62 12.40 1.31
N SER A 217 8.91 11.29 1.40
CA SER A 217 8.99 10.35 2.51
C SER A 217 9.23 8.94 2.00
N GLN A 218 10.16 8.22 2.62
CA GLN A 218 10.35 6.79 2.42
C GLN A 218 10.20 6.07 3.77
N ALA A 219 9.53 4.93 3.79
CA ALA A 219 9.28 4.19 5.01
C ALA A 219 9.33 2.68 4.80
N VAL A 220 9.61 1.97 5.90
CA VAL A 220 9.55 0.51 6.01
C VAL A 220 8.70 0.18 7.23
N HIS A 221 7.68 -0.64 7.02
CA HIS A 221 6.79 -1.11 8.06
C HIS A 221 6.74 -2.63 8.00
N ILE A 222 6.92 -3.27 9.15
CA ILE A 222 6.92 -4.71 9.26
C ILE A 222 5.97 -5.10 10.39
N ARG A 223 4.99 -5.94 10.08
CA ARG A 223 3.96 -6.35 11.03
C ARG A 223 3.49 -7.78 10.75
N PRO A 224 2.98 -8.50 11.75
CA PRO A 224 2.31 -9.77 11.53
C PRO A 224 0.92 -9.54 10.94
N VAL A 225 0.52 -10.36 9.98
CA VAL A 225 -0.78 -10.35 9.30
C VAL A 225 -1.37 -11.76 9.24
N CYS A 226 -2.69 -11.85 9.05
CA CYS A 226 -3.32 -13.15 8.78
C CYS A 226 -2.94 -13.59 7.37
N LYS A 227 -2.49 -14.83 7.22
CA LYS A 227 -2.25 -15.41 5.91
C LYS A 227 -3.58 -15.71 5.20
N ASP A 228 -4.48 -16.33 5.94
CA ASP A 228 -5.78 -16.78 5.45
C ASP A 228 -6.90 -15.92 6.07
N TRP A 229 -8.06 -15.86 5.40
CA TRP A 229 -9.25 -15.17 5.92
C TRP A 229 -9.64 -15.63 7.34
N GLN A 230 -9.46 -16.93 7.62
CA GLN A 230 -9.76 -17.52 8.93
C GLN A 230 -8.67 -17.24 9.99
N CYS A 231 -7.56 -16.61 9.61
CA CYS A 231 -6.42 -16.29 10.48
C CYS A 231 -5.86 -17.48 11.27
N THR A 232 -5.92 -18.68 10.67
CA THR A 232 -5.41 -19.92 11.27
C THR A 232 -3.88 -19.97 11.30
N SER A 233 -3.24 -19.30 10.35
CA SER A 233 -1.79 -19.15 10.26
C SER A 233 -1.41 -17.68 10.08
N THR A 234 -0.20 -17.34 10.50
CA THR A 234 0.30 -15.95 10.49
C THR A 234 1.45 -15.80 9.50
N ALA A 235 1.51 -14.65 8.87
CA ALA A 235 2.61 -14.27 7.98
C ALA A 235 3.15 -12.90 8.39
N TRP A 236 4.35 -12.57 7.96
CA TRP A 236 4.91 -11.23 8.11
C TRP A 236 4.68 -10.42 6.85
N GLU A 237 4.18 -9.20 6.98
CA GLU A 237 4.07 -8.24 5.88
C GLU A 237 5.18 -7.20 6.03
N LEU A 238 6.08 -7.14 5.05
CA LEU A 238 6.96 -6.00 4.81
C LEU A 238 6.27 -5.05 3.84
N ARG A 239 5.89 -3.87 4.33
CA ARG A 239 5.35 -2.78 3.53
C ARG A 239 6.37 -1.66 3.42
N GLN A 240 6.86 -1.45 2.20
CA GLN A 240 7.73 -0.34 1.86
C GLN A 240 6.92 0.73 1.14
N THR A 241 6.97 1.97 1.63
CA THR A 241 6.22 3.08 1.01
C THR A 241 7.12 4.23 0.64
N LEU A 242 6.85 4.85 -0.50
CA LEU A 242 7.53 6.06 -0.93
C LEU A 242 6.51 7.07 -1.42
N ASN A 243 6.49 8.25 -0.81
CA ASN A 243 5.51 9.30 -1.02
C ASN A 243 6.21 10.56 -1.49
N VAL A 244 5.79 11.12 -2.62
CA VAL A 244 6.41 12.31 -3.21
C VAL A 244 5.38 13.28 -3.74
N VAL A 245 5.59 14.57 -3.48
CA VAL A 245 4.78 15.65 -4.08
C VAL A 245 5.65 16.47 -5.02
N PHE A 246 5.32 16.43 -6.31
CA PHE A 246 5.98 17.20 -7.35
C PHE A 246 5.23 18.52 -7.59
N ASP A 247 5.96 19.63 -7.50
CA ASP A 247 5.49 20.94 -7.90
C ASP A 247 5.49 21.04 -9.44
N ILE A 248 4.33 21.28 -10.05
CA ILE A 248 4.21 21.43 -11.50
C ILE A 248 4.85 22.75 -11.98
N TYR A 249 4.92 23.79 -11.15
CA TYR A 249 5.36 25.14 -11.54
C TYR A 249 6.87 25.21 -11.82
N THR A 250 7.68 24.33 -11.24
CA THR A 250 9.12 24.25 -11.54
C THR A 250 9.45 23.63 -12.90
N SER A 251 8.47 23.06 -13.63
CA SER A 251 8.70 22.43 -14.94
C SER A 251 8.80 23.41 -16.12
N GLY A 252 8.79 24.73 -15.89
CA GLY A 252 9.24 25.76 -16.85
C GLY A 252 8.40 25.97 -18.11
N GLN A 253 7.28 25.28 -18.29
CA GLN A 253 6.38 25.45 -19.43
C GLN A 253 4.98 25.64 -18.88
N GLY A 254 4.34 26.78 -19.16
CA GLY A 254 3.01 27.17 -18.65
C GLY A 254 1.82 26.25 -19.00
N LYS A 255 2.08 25.01 -19.43
CA LYS A 255 1.10 23.94 -19.60
C LYS A 255 1.12 23.03 -18.37
N LYS A 256 -0.04 22.83 -17.75
CA LYS A 256 -0.28 21.91 -16.62
C LYS A 256 -0.25 20.43 -17.06
N GLU A 257 0.80 20.02 -17.78
CA GLU A 257 0.95 18.69 -18.35
C GLU A 257 2.02 17.88 -17.63
N TRP A 258 1.60 16.77 -17.04
CA TRP A 258 2.47 15.82 -16.34
C TRP A 258 2.56 14.47 -17.06
N SER A 259 3.68 13.80 -16.87
CA SER A 259 3.91 12.42 -17.31
C SER A 259 4.93 11.76 -16.37
N LEU A 260 4.96 10.42 -16.36
CA LEU A 260 5.98 9.68 -15.59
C LEU A 260 7.40 10.12 -15.95
N PHE A 261 7.67 10.35 -17.23
CA PHE A 261 8.97 10.82 -17.68
C PHE A 261 9.34 12.20 -17.12
N LYS A 262 8.40 13.16 -17.10
CA LYS A 262 8.67 14.49 -16.53
C LYS A 262 8.92 14.41 -15.01
N MET A 263 8.15 13.58 -14.31
CA MET A 263 8.23 13.44 -12.85
C MET A 263 9.46 12.64 -12.41
N PHE A 264 9.80 11.55 -13.10
CA PHE A 264 10.78 10.56 -12.64
C PHE A 264 12.00 10.42 -13.55
N SER A 265 12.08 11.16 -14.66
CA SER A 265 13.10 11.00 -15.72
C SER A 265 13.18 9.57 -16.28
N ARG A 266 12.11 8.79 -16.11
CA ARG A 266 12.02 7.38 -16.46
C ARG A 266 10.60 7.04 -16.88
N THR A 267 10.49 6.01 -17.71
CA THR A 267 9.24 5.36 -18.09
C THR A 267 9.26 3.93 -17.56
N LEU A 268 8.08 3.33 -17.42
CA LEU A 268 7.95 1.91 -17.15
C LEU A 268 8.31 1.14 -18.41
N THR A 269 9.15 0.12 -18.27
CA THR A 269 9.63 -0.72 -19.37
C THR A 269 9.15 -2.16 -19.26
N GLU A 270 9.07 -2.69 -18.04
CA GLU A 270 8.62 -4.05 -17.76
C GLU A 270 8.08 -4.14 -16.32
N ALA A 271 7.15 -5.06 -16.08
CA ALA A 271 6.69 -5.41 -14.74
C ALA A 271 7.75 -6.20 -13.96
N CYS A 272 7.68 -6.20 -12.61
CA CYS A 272 8.58 -7.00 -11.80
C CYS A 272 8.22 -8.49 -11.94
N PRO A 273 9.11 -9.37 -12.45
CA PRO A 273 8.80 -10.79 -12.63
C PRO A 273 8.59 -11.56 -11.33
N LEU A 274 8.99 -10.99 -10.18
CA LEU A 274 8.78 -11.56 -8.85
C LEU A 274 7.52 -11.03 -8.16
N ALA A 275 6.86 -10.01 -8.74
CA ALA A 275 5.61 -9.48 -8.22
C ALA A 275 4.43 -10.29 -8.77
N SER A 276 3.49 -10.62 -7.90
CA SER A 276 2.20 -11.21 -8.28
C SER A 276 1.30 -10.19 -8.99
N SER A 277 1.47 -8.91 -8.67
CA SER A 277 0.74 -7.81 -9.31
C SER A 277 1.56 -6.53 -9.29
N SER A 278 1.66 -5.84 -10.43
CA SER A 278 2.18 -4.46 -10.52
C SER A 278 1.08 -3.58 -11.13
N LYS A 279 0.54 -2.64 -10.35
CA LYS A 279 -0.60 -1.79 -10.76
C LYS A 279 -0.28 -0.31 -10.63
N VAL A 280 -0.71 0.45 -11.64
CA VAL A 280 -0.70 1.91 -11.60
C VAL A 280 -2.13 2.42 -11.58
N TYR A 281 -2.43 3.23 -10.56
CA TYR A 281 -3.70 3.90 -10.36
C TYR A 281 -3.54 5.40 -10.57
N VAL A 282 -4.54 6.02 -11.20
CA VAL A 282 -4.67 7.47 -11.26
C VAL A 282 -5.96 7.85 -10.54
N ASP A 283 -5.83 8.57 -9.43
CA ASP A 283 -6.95 9.09 -8.66
C ASP A 283 -7.41 10.43 -9.25
N VAL A 284 -8.60 10.42 -9.86
CA VAL A 284 -9.22 11.60 -10.47
C VAL A 284 -10.32 12.23 -9.60
N THR A 285 -10.47 11.77 -8.35
CA THR A 285 -11.61 12.15 -7.49
C THR A 285 -11.71 13.67 -7.28
N ASP A 286 -10.58 14.37 -7.15
CA ASP A 286 -10.54 15.82 -6.94
C ASP A 286 -10.52 16.64 -8.24
N ASN A 287 -10.50 15.99 -9.42
CA ASN A 287 -10.41 16.67 -10.70
C ASN A 287 -11.31 16.02 -11.77
N PRO A 288 -12.64 16.20 -11.66
CA PRO A 288 -13.62 15.53 -12.51
C PRO A 288 -13.60 15.99 -13.98
N GLU A 289 -12.92 17.10 -14.29
CA GLU A 289 -12.79 17.61 -15.66
C GLU A 289 -11.74 16.86 -16.49
N VAL A 290 -10.91 16.01 -15.86
CA VAL A 290 -9.90 15.24 -16.57
C VAL A 290 -10.57 14.10 -17.35
N LYS A 291 -10.70 14.27 -18.66
CA LYS A 291 -11.17 13.22 -19.57
C LYS A 291 -10.22 12.02 -19.54
N TYR A 292 -10.77 10.82 -19.37
CA TYR A 292 -10.01 9.56 -19.32
C TYR A 292 -9.12 9.34 -20.56
N GLU A 293 -9.56 9.77 -21.74
CA GLU A 293 -8.79 9.70 -22.99
C GLU A 293 -7.50 10.53 -22.95
N ALA A 294 -7.53 11.70 -22.29
CA ALA A 294 -6.37 12.57 -22.12
C ALA A 294 -5.36 12.03 -21.10
N LEU A 295 -5.81 11.20 -20.14
CA LEU A 295 -4.91 10.46 -19.26
C LEU A 295 -4.17 9.36 -20.03
N TRP A 296 -4.86 8.66 -20.93
CA TRP A 296 -4.26 7.61 -21.75
C TRP A 296 -3.13 8.13 -22.63
N GLU A 297 -3.27 9.32 -23.25
CA GLU A 297 -2.18 9.98 -23.99
C GLU A 297 -0.87 10.08 -23.19
N LYS A 298 -0.98 10.30 -21.87
CA LYS A 298 0.20 10.44 -20.99
C LYS A 298 0.94 9.13 -20.77
N PHE A 299 0.27 8.00 -20.96
CA PHE A 299 0.84 6.65 -20.87
C PHE A 299 1.08 6.02 -22.24
N ARG A 300 0.60 6.62 -23.34
CA ARG A 300 0.60 6.04 -24.70
C ARG A 300 1.99 5.80 -25.33
N ARG A 301 3.08 6.23 -24.67
CA ARG A 301 4.46 5.85 -25.05
C ARG A 301 5.00 4.64 -24.30
N ALA A 302 4.27 4.11 -23.33
CA ALA A 302 4.54 2.81 -22.73
C ALA A 302 3.70 1.78 -23.49
N GLU A 303 4.34 1.00 -24.35
CA GLU A 303 3.73 -0.17 -24.99
C GLU A 303 3.46 -1.26 -23.95
N GLU A 304 2.65 -1.09 -22.90
CA GLU A 304 2.35 -2.21 -22.00
C GLU A 304 1.12 -2.08 -21.08
N CYS A 305 0.44 -3.22 -20.92
CA CYS A 305 -0.80 -3.48 -20.18
C CYS A 305 -0.59 -3.53 -18.65
N ALA A 306 -0.77 -2.44 -17.91
CA ALA A 306 -0.81 -2.50 -16.41
C ALA A 306 -1.51 -1.30 -15.71
N VAL A 307 -2.23 -0.45 -16.45
CA VAL A 307 -2.81 0.79 -15.90
C VAL A 307 -4.30 0.59 -15.60
N SER A 308 -4.69 0.71 -14.33
CA SER A 308 -6.09 0.70 -13.89
C SER A 308 -6.50 2.12 -13.48
N ILE A 309 -7.45 2.72 -14.18
CA ILE A 309 -7.93 4.07 -13.86
C ILE A 309 -9.15 3.95 -12.93
N CYS A 310 -9.13 4.63 -11.78
CA CYS A 310 -10.21 4.59 -10.81
C CYS A 310 -10.82 5.99 -10.63
N GLY A 311 -12.11 6.12 -10.87
CA GLY A 311 -12.88 7.36 -10.67
C GLY A 311 -14.13 7.09 -9.83
N ARG A 312 -14.51 8.05 -8.98
CA ARG A 312 -15.79 8.04 -8.28
C ARG A 312 -16.85 8.59 -9.23
N ALA A 313 -17.74 7.75 -9.76
CA ALA A 313 -18.92 8.21 -10.49
C ALA A 313 -19.97 8.71 -9.48
N GLY A 314 -19.92 9.98 -9.12
CA GLY A 314 -20.92 10.59 -8.25
C GLY A 314 -22.21 10.87 -9.01
N MET A 315 -23.24 10.04 -8.84
CA MET A 315 -24.62 10.45 -9.07
C MET A 315 -25.16 10.96 -7.73
N PHE A 316 -25.35 12.27 -7.60
CA PHE A 316 -25.95 12.89 -6.42
C PHE A 316 -27.38 12.35 -6.24
N SER A 317 -27.64 11.63 -5.15
CA SER A 317 -28.99 11.40 -4.63
C SER A 317 -29.11 12.08 -3.26
N PRO A 318 -30.05 13.03 -3.06
CA PRO A 318 -30.08 13.91 -1.90
C PRO A 318 -30.82 13.31 -0.70
N VAL A 319 -30.75 12.00 -0.46
CA VAL A 319 -31.49 11.38 0.66
C VAL A 319 -30.72 10.20 1.24
N THR A 320 -30.60 10.20 2.58
CA THR A 320 -30.12 9.16 3.50
C THR A 320 -28.61 9.13 3.82
N GLY A 321 -28.31 9.58 5.05
CA GLY A 321 -27.01 9.43 5.69
C GLY A 321 -26.81 7.98 6.13
N GLY A 322 -25.95 7.26 5.42
CA GLY A 322 -25.52 5.90 5.76
C GLY A 322 -24.05 5.67 5.37
N LEU A 323 -23.33 4.89 6.18
CA LEU A 323 -21.95 4.49 5.91
C LEU A 323 -21.88 3.62 4.65
N ALA A 324 -21.13 4.06 3.64
CA ALA A 324 -20.84 3.27 2.44
C ALA A 324 -19.62 2.36 2.67
N LEU A 325 -19.81 1.06 2.53
CA LEU A 325 -18.73 0.07 2.43
C LEU A 325 -18.34 -0.07 0.96
N PHE A 326 -17.06 0.16 0.66
CA PHE A 326 -16.51 0.03 -0.70
C PHE A 326 -16.02 -1.40 -0.91
N PHE A 327 -16.60 -2.12 -1.87
CA PHE A 327 -16.01 -3.34 -2.41
C PHE A 327 -15.43 -3.05 -3.78
N PHE A 328 -14.14 -3.35 -3.94
CA PHE A 328 -13.48 -3.33 -5.23
C PHE A 328 -13.81 -4.64 -5.95
N GLN A 329 -14.46 -4.55 -7.11
CA GLN A 329 -14.71 -5.73 -7.93
C GLN A 329 -13.38 -6.14 -8.59
N ASN A 330 -13.02 -7.43 -8.47
CA ASN A 330 -11.84 -8.00 -9.13
C ASN A 330 -11.98 -7.87 -10.64
N CYS A 331 -11.25 -6.93 -11.22
CA CYS A 331 -11.14 -6.75 -12.66
C CYS A 331 -10.11 -7.76 -13.21
N THR A 332 -10.57 -8.83 -13.85
CA THR A 332 -9.71 -9.77 -14.59
C THR A 332 -9.54 -9.32 -16.04
N CYS A 333 -8.30 -9.24 -16.52
CA CYS A 333 -8.01 -8.97 -17.93
C CYS A 333 -8.57 -10.09 -18.83
N GLY A 334 -9.56 -9.76 -19.66
CA GLY A 334 -9.95 -10.58 -20.80
C GLY A 334 -9.02 -10.34 -22.00
N PRO A 335 -9.25 -11.02 -23.14
CA PRO A 335 -8.46 -10.88 -24.37
C PRO A 335 -8.55 -9.48 -25.03
N GLN A 336 -9.34 -8.58 -24.47
CA GLN A 336 -9.36 -7.17 -24.79
C GLN A 336 -8.43 -6.41 -23.84
N LYS A 337 -7.54 -5.58 -24.40
CA LYS A 337 -6.42 -4.87 -23.74
C LYS A 337 -6.86 -3.76 -22.75
N TYR A 338 -7.93 -3.96 -21.98
CA TYR A 338 -8.49 -2.95 -21.08
C TYR A 338 -9.31 -3.57 -19.93
N SER A 339 -9.31 -2.89 -18.78
CA SER A 339 -10.33 -3.07 -17.75
C SER A 339 -10.64 -1.71 -17.12
N ILE A 340 -11.90 -1.28 -17.24
CA ILE A 340 -12.43 -0.06 -16.59
C ILE A 340 -13.18 -0.54 -15.34
N CYS A 341 -12.65 -0.26 -14.16
CA CYS A 341 -13.29 -0.65 -12.91
C CYS A 341 -14.17 0.50 -12.41
N TYR A 342 -15.49 0.32 -12.45
CA TYR A 342 -16.43 1.21 -11.79
C TYR A 342 -16.55 0.83 -10.31
N SER A 343 -16.60 1.82 -9.42
CA SER A 343 -17.02 1.60 -8.04
C SER A 343 -18.54 1.41 -8.04
N VAL A 344 -19.00 0.19 -7.78
CA VAL A 344 -20.44 -0.08 -7.58
C VAL A 344 -20.81 0.37 -6.16
N PHE A 345 -21.72 1.34 -6.07
CA PHE A 345 -22.26 1.78 -4.79
C PHE A 345 -23.25 0.74 -4.27
N PHE A 346 -22.92 0.10 -3.15
CA PHE A 346 -23.93 -0.58 -2.34
C PHE A 346 -24.50 0.42 -1.33
N ALA A 347 -25.65 0.99 -1.63
CA ALA A 347 -26.46 1.68 -0.63
C ALA A 347 -27.23 0.60 0.15
N CYS A 348 -26.84 0.35 1.41
CA CYS A 348 -27.62 -0.49 2.31
C CYS A 348 -28.65 0.43 2.98
N SER A 349 -29.90 0.41 2.52
CA SER A 349 -31.00 1.07 3.22
C SER A 349 -31.43 0.19 4.39
N LEU A 350 -31.12 0.61 5.62
CA LEU A 350 -31.69 0.02 6.83
C LEU A 350 -33.10 0.60 7.00
N ASP A 351 -34.09 -0.07 6.42
CA ASP A 351 -35.49 0.26 6.71
C ASP A 351 -35.85 -0.31 8.08
N LYS A 352 -36.05 0.59 9.06
CA LYS A 352 -36.50 0.21 10.40
C LYS A 352 -38.01 -0.03 10.37
N THR A 353 -38.41 -1.27 10.14
CA THR A 353 -39.73 -1.75 10.61
C THR A 353 -39.60 -3.11 11.29
N PHE A 354 -39.94 -3.10 12.58
CA PHE A 354 -39.96 -4.25 13.49
C PHE A 354 -41.22 -5.09 13.23
N HIS A 355 -41.06 -6.35 12.83
CA HIS A 355 -41.70 -7.54 13.45
C HIS A 355 -41.45 -8.80 12.61
N GLY A 356 -40.86 -9.82 13.23
CA GLY A 356 -40.93 -11.22 12.80
C GLY A 356 -39.97 -11.60 11.67
N GLU A 357 -38.97 -12.40 12.03
CA GLU A 357 -38.14 -13.30 11.22
C GLU A 357 -37.89 -12.97 9.73
N SER A 358 -36.60 -12.87 9.39
CA SER A 358 -35.95 -12.69 8.07
C SER A 358 -35.68 -11.23 7.62
N VAL A 359 -34.40 -10.83 7.72
CA VAL A 359 -33.88 -9.59 7.12
C VAL A 359 -33.59 -9.87 5.65
N LEU A 360 -34.45 -9.35 4.77
CA LEU A 360 -34.27 -9.43 3.32
C LEU A 360 -33.39 -8.26 2.85
N PHE A 361 -32.12 -8.55 2.55
CA PHE A 361 -31.25 -7.60 1.86
C PHE A 361 -31.68 -7.49 0.40
N SER A 362 -32.28 -6.36 0.03
CA SER A 362 -32.59 -6.06 -1.37
C SER A 362 -31.37 -5.40 -2.03
N PHE A 363 -30.68 -6.13 -2.89
CA PHE A 363 -29.57 -5.61 -3.70
C PHE A 363 -30.09 -5.11 -5.05
N PHE A 364 -30.01 -3.80 -5.30
CA PHE A 364 -30.29 -3.23 -6.61
C PHE A 364 -29.02 -3.23 -7.47
N PHE A 365 -29.03 -3.97 -8.58
CA PHE A 365 -27.98 -3.95 -9.58
C PHE A 365 -28.33 -2.96 -10.69
N PHE A 366 -27.57 -1.87 -10.83
CA PHE A 366 -27.62 -1.02 -12.02
C PHE A 366 -26.43 -1.37 -12.92
N PHE A 367 -26.69 -2.10 -14.01
CA PHE A 367 -25.73 -2.28 -15.09
C PHE A 367 -25.93 -1.16 -16.11
N SER A 368 -24.96 -0.26 -16.24
CA SER A 368 -24.83 0.58 -17.44
C SER A 368 -23.83 -0.09 -18.38
N LEU A 369 -24.34 -0.77 -19.40
CA LEU A 369 -23.56 -1.17 -20.56
C LEU A 369 -23.50 0.05 -21.49
N GLN A 370 -22.33 0.65 -21.65
CA GLN A 370 -22.03 1.47 -22.82
C GLN A 370 -20.89 0.81 -23.61
N PRO A 371 -20.96 0.86 -24.96
CA PRO A 371 -20.20 0.02 -25.88
C PRO A 371 -18.70 0.27 -25.87
#